data_AF-A0A4Q7NTP1-F1
#
_entry.id   AF-A0A4Q7NTP1-F1
#
_cell.length_a   1.000
_cell.length_b   1.000
_cell.length_c   1.000
_cell.angle_alpha   90.00
_cell.angle_beta   90.00
_cell.angle_gamma   90.00
#
_symmetry.space_group_name_H-M   'P 1'
#
loop_
_entity.id
_entity.type
_entity.pdbx_description
1 polymer ?
#
loop_
_entity_poly.entity_id
_entity_poly.type
_entity_poly.pdbx_seq_one_letter_code
_entity_poly.pdbx_strand_id
1 'polypeptide(L)'
;MKSFVLLLFIPLMSYTQLLDKHQWKDRLLLVIADSYESTTLQQQITSFKDSQNALKERKLVVYQITPSDFKKGLLHTKRIKGNPLYQQYNNEQSEFKLILIGLDGDVKATYFNPTPPKTIYNLIDQMPMRRQELKRKN
;
A
#
# COMPACT_ATOMS: atom_id res chain seq x y z
N MET A 1 23.58 36.76 32.34
CA MET A 1 22.33 36.80 31.54
C MET A 1 22.00 35.37 31.16
N LYS A 2 20.92 34.79 31.70
CA LYS A 2 20.55 33.39 31.45
C LYS A 2 19.76 33.34 30.14
N SER A 3 20.40 32.91 29.06
CA SER A 3 19.72 32.70 27.78
C SER A 3 18.81 31.49 27.89
N PHE A 4 17.50 31.73 27.84
CA PHE A 4 16.48 30.70 27.82
C PHE A 4 16.28 30.28 26.35
N VAL A 5 16.80 29.10 25.98
CA VAL A 5 16.57 28.53 24.65
C VAL A 5 15.22 27.82 24.69
N LEU A 6 14.20 28.44 24.11
CA LEU A 6 12.89 27.83 23.90
C LEU A 6 12.98 26.89 22.69
N LEU A 7 13.13 25.59 22.97
CA LEU A 7 13.13 24.54 21.95
C LEU A 7 11.69 24.30 21.49
N LEU A 8 11.30 24.93 20.38
CA LEU A 8 10.03 24.66 19.71
C LEU A 8 10.08 23.26 19.08
N PHE A 9 9.39 22.30 19.70
CA PHE A 9 9.09 21.01 19.09
C PHE A 9 8.16 21.25 17.90
N ILE A 10 8.74 21.31 16.69
CA ILE A 10 7.96 21.28 15.45
C ILE A 10 7.53 19.82 15.27
N PRO A 11 6.22 19.48 15.28
CA PRO A 11 5.79 18.14 14.97
C PRO A 11 6.16 17.84 13.52
N LEU A 12 7.15 16.95 13.33
CA LEU A 12 7.40 16.29 12.05
C LEU A 12 6.11 15.58 11.67
N MET A 13 5.32 16.17 10.76
CA MET A 13 4.15 15.51 10.19
C MET A 13 4.62 14.23 9.51
N SER A 14 4.47 13.13 10.23
CA SER A 14 4.91 11.82 9.79
C SER A 14 3.84 11.28 8.83
N TYR A 15 4.27 10.85 7.65
CA TYR A 15 3.39 10.26 6.62
C TYR A 15 2.72 8.94 7.06
N THR A 16 3.02 8.46 8.27
CA THR A 16 2.27 7.43 8.99
C THR A 16 0.77 7.73 8.95
N GLN A 17 0.36 9.00 9.04
CA GLN A 17 -1.06 9.39 9.01
C GLN A 17 -1.86 8.88 7.81
N LEU A 18 -1.24 8.59 6.66
CA LEU A 18 -1.97 8.02 5.53
C LEU A 18 -2.27 6.53 5.75
N LEU A 19 -1.31 5.77 6.26
CA LEU A 19 -1.46 4.33 6.52
C LEU A 19 -2.19 4.06 7.83
N ASP A 20 -2.00 4.90 8.85
CA ASP A 20 -2.69 4.81 10.15
C ASP A 20 -4.22 4.87 9.97
N LYS A 21 -4.70 5.59 8.94
CA LYS A 21 -6.12 5.64 8.59
C LYS A 21 -6.68 4.31 8.10
N HIS A 22 -5.82 3.45 7.57
CA HIS A 22 -6.17 2.12 7.06
C HIS A 22 -5.99 1.01 8.08
N GLN A 23 -5.16 1.21 9.10
CA GLN A 23 -4.95 0.21 10.13
C GLN A 23 -6.29 -0.22 10.76
N TRP A 24 -6.45 -1.53 10.93
CA TRP A 24 -7.64 -2.23 11.40
C TRP A 24 -8.88 -2.11 10.50
N LYS A 25 -8.80 -1.38 9.38
CA LYS A 25 -9.91 -1.17 8.43
C LYS A 25 -9.68 -1.85 7.08
N ASP A 26 -8.54 -1.60 6.46
CA ASP A 26 -8.18 -2.10 5.14
C ASP A 26 -6.80 -2.75 5.13
N ARG A 27 -6.63 -3.74 4.26
CA ARG A 27 -5.32 -4.23 3.82
C ARG A 27 -4.85 -3.35 2.68
N LEU A 28 -3.54 -3.13 2.57
CA LEU A 28 -2.99 -2.34 1.48
C LEU A 28 -2.17 -3.20 0.54
N LEU A 29 -2.28 -2.95 -0.76
CA LEU A 29 -1.39 -3.48 -1.77
C LEU A 29 -0.67 -2.31 -2.43
N LEU A 30 0.60 -2.13 -2.11
CA LEU A 30 1.43 -1.07 -2.67
C LEU A 30 2.09 -1.62 -3.95
N VAL A 31 1.75 -1.05 -5.10
CA VAL A 31 2.35 -1.33 -6.40
C VAL A 31 3.29 -0.17 -6.73
N ILE A 32 4.59 -0.40 -6.61
CA ILE A 32 5.63 0.60 -6.79
C ILE A 32 6.34 0.34 -8.11
N ALA A 33 6.54 1.39 -8.91
CA ALA A 33 7.37 1.35 -10.12
C ALA A 33 7.91 2.75 -10.46
N ASP A 34 8.85 2.83 -11.39
CA ASP A 34 9.47 4.12 -11.77
C ASP A 34 8.51 5.09 -12.47
N SER A 35 7.50 4.58 -13.16
CA SER A 35 6.46 5.39 -13.79
C SER A 35 5.15 4.63 -13.93
N TYR A 36 4.05 5.34 -14.14
CA TYR A 36 2.77 4.70 -14.48
C TYR A 36 2.77 4.06 -15.87
N GLU A 37 3.70 4.41 -16.74
CA GLU A 37 3.83 3.80 -18.07
C GLU A 37 4.69 2.53 -18.03
N SER A 38 5.26 2.18 -16.87
CA SER A 38 6.01 0.94 -16.71
C SER A 38 5.18 -0.28 -17.08
N THR A 39 5.75 -1.14 -17.93
CA THR A 39 5.11 -2.37 -18.39
C THR A 39 4.75 -3.28 -17.21
N THR A 40 5.61 -3.40 -16.20
CA THR A 40 5.36 -4.25 -15.02
C THR A 40 4.22 -3.71 -14.15
N LEU A 41 4.13 -2.39 -13.98
CA LEU A 41 3.00 -1.75 -13.30
C LEU A 41 1.69 -1.98 -14.06
N GLN A 42 1.69 -1.74 -15.38
CA GLN A 42 0.50 -1.91 -16.20
C GLN A 42 0.02 -3.37 -16.24
N GLN A 43 0.96 -4.33 -16.31
CA GLN A 43 0.68 -5.75 -16.17
C GLN A 43 0.05 -6.06 -14.81
N GLN A 44 0.65 -5.59 -13.72
CA GLN A 44 0.13 -5.83 -12.38
C GLN A 44 -1.28 -5.25 -12.20
N ILE A 45 -1.53 -4.01 -12.63
CA ILE A 45 -2.84 -3.37 -12.50
C ILE A 45 -3.88 -4.04 -13.41
N THR A 46 -3.48 -4.42 -14.62
CA THR A 46 -4.36 -5.16 -15.55
C THR A 46 -4.77 -6.51 -14.98
N SER A 47 -3.88 -7.20 -14.25
CA SER A 47 -4.21 -8.48 -13.62
C SER A 47 -5.39 -8.39 -12.62
N PHE A 48 -5.67 -7.20 -12.08
CA PHE A 48 -6.77 -6.97 -11.15
C PHE A 48 -8.07 -6.44 -11.80
N LYS A 49 -8.10 -6.23 -13.13
CA LYS A 49 -9.23 -5.58 -13.82
C LYS A 49 -10.59 -6.24 -13.62
N ASP A 50 -10.63 -7.56 -13.42
CA ASP A 50 -11.88 -8.30 -13.23
C ASP A 50 -12.07 -8.77 -11.77
N SER A 51 -11.29 -8.21 -10.84
CA SER A 51 -11.21 -8.68 -9.45
C SER A 51 -11.80 -7.72 -8.41
N GLN A 52 -12.63 -6.74 -8.81
CA GLN A 52 -13.16 -5.72 -7.89
C GLN A 52 -13.90 -6.34 -6.69
N ASN A 53 -14.70 -7.38 -6.93
CA ASN A 53 -15.38 -8.11 -5.86
C ASN A 53 -14.39 -8.80 -4.93
N ALA A 54 -13.38 -9.48 -5.47
CA ALA A 54 -12.36 -10.16 -4.68
C ALA A 54 -11.53 -9.20 -3.82
N LEU A 55 -11.22 -8.00 -4.33
CA LEU A 55 -10.56 -6.92 -3.59
C LEU A 55 -11.46 -6.41 -2.46
N LYS A 56 -12.72 -6.11 -2.76
CA LYS A 56 -13.69 -5.60 -1.78
C LYS A 56 -13.95 -6.59 -0.65
N GLU A 57 -14.15 -7.87 -0.97
CA GLU A 57 -14.38 -8.92 0.02
C GLU A 57 -13.23 -9.08 1.02
N ARG A 58 -12.01 -8.83 0.57
CA ARG A 58 -10.78 -8.90 1.34
C ARG A 58 -10.35 -7.56 1.90
N LYS A 59 -11.19 -6.52 1.79
CA LYS A 59 -10.88 -5.14 2.21
C LYS A 59 -9.50 -4.70 1.71
N LEU A 60 -9.15 -5.06 0.47
CA LEU A 60 -7.83 -4.82 -0.11
C LEU A 60 -7.87 -3.56 -0.96
N VAL A 61 -7.10 -2.55 -0.55
CA VAL A 61 -6.96 -1.28 -1.24
C VAL A 61 -5.63 -1.26 -1.98
N VAL A 62 -5.68 -1.02 -3.29
CA VAL A 62 -4.47 -0.90 -4.13
C VAL A 62 -3.98 0.54 -4.14
N TYR A 63 -2.67 0.74 -4.04
CA TYR A 63 -1.99 2.01 -4.28
C TYR A 63 -0.99 1.82 -5.41
N GLN A 64 -0.97 2.76 -6.35
CA GLN A 64 0.05 2.85 -7.38
C GLN A 64 0.99 3.99 -6.99
N ILE A 65 2.29 3.73 -6.91
CA ILE A 65 3.29 4.65 -6.34
C ILE A 65 4.45 4.79 -7.33
N THR A 66 4.84 6.03 -7.61
CA THR A 66 6.01 6.38 -8.42
C THR A 66 6.96 7.30 -7.64
N PRO A 67 8.16 7.60 -8.16
CA PRO A 67 9.12 8.47 -7.48
C PRO A 67 8.61 9.90 -7.22
N SER A 68 7.54 10.35 -7.89
CA SER A 68 7.03 11.72 -7.81
C SER A 68 5.66 11.86 -7.14
N ASP A 69 4.83 10.81 -7.21
CA ASP A 69 3.46 10.84 -6.69
C ASP A 69 2.87 9.44 -6.53
N PHE A 70 1.68 9.36 -5.95
CA PHE A 70 0.93 8.13 -5.83
C PHE A 70 -0.55 8.36 -6.10
N LYS A 71 -1.28 7.28 -6.41
CA LYS A 71 -2.74 7.29 -6.57
C LYS A 71 -3.36 6.01 -5.99
N LYS A 72 -4.60 6.12 -5.53
CA LYS A 72 -5.36 5.02 -4.90
C LYS A 72 -6.27 4.34 -5.92
N GLY A 73 -6.31 3.01 -5.93
CA GLY A 73 -7.20 2.21 -6.78
C GLY A 73 -6.55 1.77 -8.10
N LEU A 74 -7.31 1.01 -8.88
CA LEU A 74 -6.88 0.44 -10.16
C LEU A 74 -7.03 1.40 -11.33
N LEU A 75 -8.07 2.25 -11.31
CA LEU A 75 -8.43 3.16 -12.40
C LEU A 75 -7.80 4.54 -12.22
N HIS A 76 -8.03 5.43 -13.20
CA HIS A 76 -7.62 6.83 -13.12
C HIS A 76 -8.30 7.54 -11.94
N THR A 77 -7.56 7.63 -10.85
CA THR A 77 -7.91 8.41 -9.66
C THR A 77 -6.99 9.61 -9.51
N LYS A 78 -7.37 10.51 -8.60
CA LYS A 78 -6.60 11.71 -8.27
C LYS A 78 -5.18 11.32 -7.84
N ARG A 79 -4.17 11.83 -8.56
CA ARG A 79 -2.76 11.74 -8.16
C ARG A 79 -2.51 12.68 -6.99
N ILE A 80 -1.83 12.19 -5.97
CA ILE A 80 -1.39 12.96 -4.82
C ILE A 80 0.11 13.15 -4.96
N LYS A 81 0.52 14.42 -5.11
CA LYS A 81 1.93 14.78 -5.26
C LYS A 81 2.72 14.51 -3.98
N GLY A 82 3.98 14.14 -4.16
CA GLY A 82 4.89 13.77 -3.09
C GLY A 82 5.21 12.28 -3.13
N ASN A 83 6.41 11.93 -2.69
CA ASN A 83 6.93 10.56 -2.75
C ASN A 83 7.24 9.92 -1.39
N PRO A 84 6.53 10.24 -0.30
CA PRO A 84 6.86 9.70 1.02
C PRO A 84 6.71 8.18 1.07
N LEU A 85 5.70 7.64 0.39
CA LEU A 85 5.49 6.20 0.28
C LEU A 85 6.60 5.54 -0.54
N TYR A 86 7.07 6.20 -1.60
CA TYR A 86 8.18 5.69 -2.39
C TYR A 86 9.47 5.65 -1.56
N GLN A 87 9.79 6.73 -0.84
CA GLN A 87 10.97 6.78 0.05
C GLN A 87 10.89 5.76 1.19
N GLN A 88 9.71 5.58 1.78
CA GLN A 88 9.49 4.65 2.89
C GLN A 88 9.56 3.17 2.45
N TYR A 89 9.04 2.86 1.26
CA TYR A 89 8.83 1.47 0.83
C TYR A 89 9.70 1.01 -0.33
N ASN A 90 10.48 1.90 -0.96
CA ASN A 90 11.39 1.58 -2.07
C ASN A 90 12.72 2.35 -1.94
N ASN A 91 13.33 2.31 -0.75
CA ASN A 91 14.61 2.98 -0.48
C ASN A 91 15.77 2.41 -1.31
N GLU A 92 15.64 1.15 -1.75
CA GLU A 92 16.58 0.46 -2.63
C GLU A 92 16.41 0.82 -4.12
N GLN A 93 15.41 1.64 -4.47
CA GLN A 93 15.13 2.06 -5.85
C GLN A 93 14.90 0.89 -6.82
N SER A 94 14.10 -0.11 -6.42
CA SER A 94 13.70 -1.19 -7.32
C SER A 94 12.79 -0.66 -8.43
N GLU A 95 13.00 -1.13 -9.68
CA GLU A 95 12.18 -0.79 -10.85
C GLU A 95 10.71 -1.20 -10.68
N PHE A 96 10.49 -2.29 -9.95
CA PHE A 96 9.16 -2.77 -9.57
C PHE A 96 9.20 -3.41 -8.17
N LYS A 97 8.21 -3.09 -7.36
CA LYS A 97 8.02 -3.69 -6.04
C LYS A 97 6.54 -3.76 -5.69
N LEU A 98 6.09 -4.91 -5.22
CA LEU A 98 4.74 -5.15 -4.75
C LEU A 98 4.76 -5.50 -3.28
N ILE A 99 4.05 -4.75 -2.44
CA ILE A 99 4.03 -4.96 -0.99
C ILE A 99 2.60 -5.17 -0.53
N LEU A 100 2.36 -6.28 0.18
CA LEU A 100 1.09 -6.53 0.87
C LEU A 100 1.25 -6.13 2.34
N ILE A 101 0.37 -5.25 2.81
CA ILE A 101 0.28 -4.82 4.20
C ILE A 101 -1.04 -5.33 4.79
N GLY A 102 -0.97 -5.93 5.98
CA GLY A 102 -2.09 -6.51 6.70
C GLY A 102 -3.01 -5.48 7.36
N LEU A 103 -4.10 -5.96 7.96
CA LEU A 103 -4.99 -5.11 8.78
C LEU A 103 -4.31 -4.59 10.04
N ASP A 104 -3.31 -5.31 10.53
CA ASP A 104 -2.47 -4.91 11.66
C ASP A 104 -1.46 -3.81 11.29
N GLY A 105 -1.31 -3.48 10.01
CA GLY A 105 -0.34 -2.49 9.53
C GLY A 105 1.03 -3.07 9.20
N ASP A 106 1.26 -4.36 9.44
CA ASP A 106 2.54 -5.01 9.16
C ASP A 106 2.66 -5.44 7.70
N VAL A 107 3.87 -5.41 7.17
CA VAL A 107 4.21 -6.02 5.88
C VAL A 107 4.08 -7.53 5.98
N LYS A 108 3.29 -8.12 5.07
CA LYS A 108 3.02 -9.57 5.01
C LYS A 108 3.77 -10.27 3.89
N ALA A 109 4.03 -9.55 2.80
CA ALA A 109 4.85 -10.04 1.70
C ALA A 109 5.42 -8.88 0.88
N THR A 110 6.55 -9.14 0.24
CA THR A 110 7.17 -8.27 -0.76
C THR A 110 7.55 -9.11 -1.97
N TYR A 111 7.22 -8.63 -3.15
CA TYR A 111 7.55 -9.26 -4.43
C TYR A 111 8.24 -8.23 -5.33
N PHE A 112 9.19 -8.69 -6.13
CA PHE A 112 9.94 -7.85 -7.08
C PHE A 112 9.53 -8.11 -8.54
N ASN A 113 8.45 -8.87 -8.76
CA ASN A 113 7.90 -9.17 -10.07
C ASN A 113 6.36 -9.10 -10.03
N PRO A 114 5.69 -8.83 -11.17
CA PRO A 114 4.23 -8.93 -11.27
C PRO A 114 3.73 -10.26 -10.72
N THR A 115 2.86 -10.18 -9.74
CA THR A 115 2.39 -11.35 -8.97
C THR A 115 0.91 -11.59 -9.26
N PRO A 116 0.52 -12.85 -9.57
CA PRO A 116 -0.87 -13.18 -9.83
C PRO A 116 -1.78 -12.80 -8.65
N PRO A 117 -2.97 -12.19 -8.90
CA PRO A 117 -3.93 -11.85 -7.85
C PRO A 117 -4.27 -13.02 -6.93
N LYS A 118 -4.40 -14.23 -7.49
CA LYS A 118 -4.70 -15.45 -6.73
C LYS A 118 -3.65 -15.75 -5.66
N THR A 119 -2.37 -15.51 -5.93
CA THR A 119 -1.29 -15.68 -4.94
C THR A 119 -1.50 -14.74 -3.75
N ILE A 120 -1.85 -13.48 -4.02
CA ILE A 120 -2.10 -12.45 -3.00
C ILE A 120 -3.35 -12.79 -2.19
N TYR A 121 -4.43 -13.22 -2.86
CA TYR A 121 -5.69 -13.60 -2.21
C TYR A 121 -5.53 -14.82 -1.32
N ASN A 122 -4.84 -15.85 -1.81
CA ASN A 122 -4.56 -17.07 -1.04
C ASN A 122 -3.75 -16.76 0.22
N LEU A 123 -2.77 -15.85 0.12
CA LEU A 123 -2.01 -15.39 1.27
C LEU A 123 -2.90 -14.66 2.28
N ILE A 124 -3.78 -13.76 1.81
CA ILE A 124 -4.75 -13.06 2.67
C ILE A 124 -5.70 -14.03 3.37
N ASP A 125 -6.24 -15.01 2.66
CA ASP A 125 -7.20 -15.98 3.18
C ASP A 125 -6.61 -16.90 4.25
N GLN A 126 -5.27 -17.04 4.27
CA GLN A 126 -4.53 -17.74 5.31
C GLN A 126 -4.21 -16.86 6.54
N MET A 127 -4.54 -15.57 6.54
CA MET A 127 -4.26 -14.70 7.68
C MET A 127 -5.26 -14.90 8.84
N PRO A 128 -4.82 -14.87 10.11
CA PRO A 128 -5.72 -15.05 11.27
C PRO A 128 -6.90 -14.08 11.29
N MET A 129 -6.64 -12.80 11.04
CA MET A 129 -7.66 -11.75 10.96
C MET A 129 -8.69 -12.07 9.86
N ARG A 130 -8.24 -12.59 8.71
CA ARG A 130 -9.14 -12.96 7.61
C ARG A 130 -10.03 -14.15 8.00
N ARG A 131 -9.48 -15.16 8.66
CA ARG A 131 -10.27 -16.28 9.19
C ARG A 131 -11.33 -15.80 10.19
N GLN A 132 -11.00 -14.83 11.05
CA GLN A 132 -11.96 -14.24 11.98
C GLN A 132 -13.07 -13.46 11.26
N GLU A 133 -12.74 -12.69 10.22
CA GLU A 133 -13.75 -11.99 9.39
C GLU A 133 -14.75 -12.97 8.76
N LEU A 134 -14.28 -14.11 8.25
CA LEU A 134 -15.13 -15.14 7.65
C LEU A 134 -16.01 -15.83 8.70
N LYS A 135 -15.46 -16.14 9.88
CA LYS A 135 -16.24 -16.71 10.99
C LYS A 135 -17.37 -15.81 11.49
N ARG A 136 -17.21 -14.48 11.43
CA ARG A 136 -18.24 -13.51 11.86
C ARG A 136 -19.33 -13.28 10.83
N LYS A 137 -19.11 -13.71 9.59
CA LYS A 137 -20.10 -13.61 8.49
C LYS A 137 -20.96 -14.86 8.35
N ASN A 138 -20.52 -15.98 8.92
CA ASN A 138 -21.28 -17.21 9.04
C ASN A 138 -22.08 -17.18 10.34
#